data_AF-A0A2G2C154-F1
#
_entry.id   AF-A0A2G2C154-F1
#
_cell.length_a   1.000
_cell.length_b   1.000
_cell.length_c   1.000
_cell.angle_alpha   90.00
_cell.angle_beta   90.00
_cell.angle_gamma   90.00
#
_symmetry.space_group_name_H-M   'P 1'
#
loop_
_entity.id
_entity.type
_entity.pdbx_description
1 polymer ?
#
loop_
_entity_poly.entity_id
_entity_poly.type
_entity_poly.pdbx_seq_one_letter_code
_entity_poly.pdbx_strand_id
1 'polypeptide(L)'
;MKTIELEDDLYRYIASQTKDIGESASDILRRLLDVSTDVSADLTNVEALQQHVVDTNSETKQTVTKSPVIVEPTPVSAPIVVDTEVEVVSHSTLPTSIAKLIKNKKFKETTVSVTKFIQILSVLYAENPKEFDSATDIKGRKRIYFAKSESELLSAGNTTKPRHIEHTPYWVITNTNTGRKRNIITQLMAEMGYTHALIDAVSQSI
;
A
#
# COMPACT_ATOMS: atom_id res chain seq x y z
N MET A 1 -3.17 -0.13 -24.06
CA MET A 1 -4.32 -0.78 -23.38
C MET A 1 -4.73 0.05 -22.17
N LYS A 2 -6.01 0.01 -21.77
CA LYS A 2 -6.46 0.41 -20.43
C LYS A 2 -6.55 -0.85 -19.55
N THR A 3 -6.31 -0.71 -18.25
CA THR A 3 -6.39 -1.83 -17.28
C THR A 3 -7.68 -1.74 -16.49
N ILE A 4 -8.32 -2.88 -16.26
CA ILE A 4 -9.44 -3.05 -15.32
C ILE A 4 -9.09 -4.18 -14.33
N GLU A 5 -9.59 -4.09 -13.11
CA GLU A 5 -9.55 -5.22 -12.17
C GLU A 5 -10.85 -6.02 -12.27
N LEU A 6 -10.76 -7.33 -12.00
CA LEU A 6 -11.87 -8.29 -12.02
C LEU A 6 -11.81 -9.11 -10.72
N GLU A 7 -12.94 -9.68 -10.29
CA GLU A 7 -12.96 -10.63 -9.17
C GLU A 7 -12.49 -12.02 -9.64
N ASP A 8 -11.97 -12.84 -8.71
CA ASP A 8 -11.26 -14.09 -9.04
C ASP A 8 -12.15 -15.12 -9.78
N ASP A 9 -13.45 -15.14 -9.50
CA ASP A 9 -14.43 -16.00 -10.15
C ASP A 9 -14.77 -15.51 -11.57
N LEU A 10 -14.99 -14.21 -11.75
CA LEU A 10 -15.19 -13.56 -13.05
C LEU A 10 -13.96 -13.70 -13.95
N TYR A 11 -12.75 -13.54 -13.41
CA TYR A 11 -11.50 -13.80 -14.12
C TYR A 11 -11.42 -15.27 -14.58
N ARG A 12 -11.73 -16.24 -13.70
CA ARG A 12 -11.75 -17.67 -14.07
C ARG A 12 -12.82 -17.99 -15.11
N TYR A 13 -13.99 -17.35 -15.04
CA TYR A 13 -15.04 -17.49 -16.04
C TYR A 13 -14.56 -17.00 -17.41
N ILE A 14 -14.05 -15.77 -17.50
CA ILE A 14 -13.55 -15.19 -18.76
C ILE A 14 -12.41 -16.05 -19.32
N ALA A 15 -11.46 -16.48 -18.49
CA ALA A 15 -10.36 -17.36 -18.92
C ALA A 15 -10.85 -18.71 -19.47
N SER A 16 -11.93 -19.29 -18.94
CA SER A 16 -12.54 -20.53 -19.47
C SER A 16 -13.28 -20.36 -20.79
N GLN A 17 -13.49 -19.12 -21.26
CA GLN A 17 -14.13 -18.82 -22.55
C GLN A 17 -13.11 -18.58 -23.68
N THR A 18 -11.81 -18.81 -23.43
CA THR A 18 -10.75 -18.80 -24.46
C THR A 18 -11.04 -19.87 -25.51
N LYS A 19 -11.01 -19.51 -26.79
CA LYS A 19 -11.20 -20.47 -27.91
C LYS A 19 -9.91 -20.74 -28.68
N ASP A 20 -9.09 -19.72 -28.86
CA ASP A 20 -7.91 -19.77 -29.71
C ASP A 20 -6.61 -19.55 -28.92
N ILE A 21 -5.53 -20.22 -29.31
CA ILE A 21 -4.24 -20.14 -28.60
C ILE A 21 -3.63 -18.75 -28.83
N GLY A 22 -3.50 -17.98 -27.75
CA GLY A 22 -2.99 -16.61 -27.78
C GLY A 22 -4.07 -15.53 -27.95
N GLU A 23 -5.35 -15.90 -27.90
CA GLU A 23 -6.46 -14.95 -27.89
C GLU A 23 -6.33 -13.92 -26.74
N SER A 24 -6.57 -12.64 -27.01
CA SER A 24 -6.48 -11.62 -25.96
C SER A 24 -7.75 -11.55 -25.11
N ALA A 25 -7.61 -11.13 -23.85
CA ALA A 25 -8.75 -10.89 -22.96
C ALA A 25 -9.77 -9.88 -23.53
N SER A 26 -9.34 -8.96 -24.41
CA SER A 26 -10.24 -8.02 -25.10
C SER A 26 -11.09 -8.68 -26.18
N ASP A 27 -10.58 -9.71 -26.84
CA ASP A 27 -11.30 -10.42 -27.91
C ASP A 27 -12.30 -11.42 -27.32
N ILE A 28 -11.90 -12.13 -26.25
CA ILE A 28 -12.82 -12.95 -25.43
C ILE A 28 -13.98 -12.09 -24.92
N LEU A 29 -13.70 -10.90 -24.36
CA LEU A 29 -14.74 -10.00 -23.85
C LEU A 29 -15.64 -9.45 -24.94
N ARG A 30 -15.10 -9.05 -26.11
CA ARG A 30 -15.91 -8.60 -27.27
C ARG A 30 -16.87 -9.68 -27.73
N ARG A 31 -16.40 -10.93 -27.83
CA ARG A 31 -17.22 -12.10 -28.17
C ARG A 31 -18.31 -12.38 -27.14
N LEU A 32 -18.02 -12.27 -25.85
CA LEU A 32 -18.98 -12.55 -24.78
C LEU A 32 -20.05 -11.45 -24.62
N LEU A 33 -19.77 -10.23 -25.09
CA LEU A 33 -20.64 -9.06 -24.95
C LEU A 33 -21.30 -8.63 -26.28
N ASP A 34 -21.12 -9.41 -27.35
CA ASP A 34 -21.58 -9.13 -28.72
C ASP A 34 -21.21 -7.72 -29.24
N VAL A 35 -19.99 -7.29 -28.94
CA VAL A 35 -19.50 -5.94 -29.31
C VAL A 35 -18.82 -5.99 -30.68
N SER A 36 -19.62 -5.72 -31.72
CA SER A 36 -19.18 -5.65 -33.12
C SER A 36 -17.95 -4.74 -33.32
N THR A 37 -17.03 -5.18 -34.18
CA THR A 37 -15.75 -4.49 -34.44
C THR A 37 -15.82 -3.52 -35.62
N ASP A 38 -16.92 -2.78 -35.77
CA ASP A 38 -17.16 -1.84 -36.89
C ASP A 38 -16.46 -0.48 -36.74
N VAL A 39 -15.26 -0.44 -36.16
CA VAL A 39 -14.42 0.76 -36.04
C VAL A 39 -12.93 0.42 -36.22
N SER A 40 -12.50 0.20 -37.46
CA SER A 40 -11.09 0.12 -37.88
C SER A 40 -10.89 0.49 -39.36
N ALA A 41 -11.27 1.71 -39.72
CA ALA A 41 -10.78 2.49 -40.86
C ALA A 41 -10.82 3.97 -40.43
N ASP A 42 -9.93 4.88 -40.84
CA ASP A 42 -8.89 4.81 -41.87
C ASP A 42 -7.73 5.79 -41.55
N LEU A 43 -6.58 5.66 -42.22
CA LEU A 43 -5.45 6.61 -42.31
C LEU A 43 -4.68 6.97 -41.01
N THR A 44 -3.37 7.24 -40.98
CA THR A 44 -2.26 7.06 -41.95
C THR A 44 -0.95 7.10 -41.17
N ASN A 45 0.03 6.27 -41.51
CA ASN A 45 1.43 6.70 -41.46
C ASN A 45 2.31 5.83 -42.37
N VAL A 46 2.99 6.45 -43.34
CA VAL A 46 3.99 5.81 -44.20
C VAL A 46 5.24 6.69 -44.30
N GLU A 47 6.37 6.02 -44.06
CA GLU A 47 7.77 6.35 -44.36
C GLU A 47 8.17 7.77 -44.80
N ALA A 48 9.14 8.33 -44.05
CA ALA A 48 10.21 9.16 -44.61
C ALA A 48 11.53 8.78 -43.92
N LEU A 49 12.57 8.47 -44.69
CA LEU A 49 13.89 8.08 -44.17
C LEU A 49 14.81 9.29 -44.07
N GLN A 50 15.76 9.26 -43.12
CA GLN A 50 17.18 9.43 -43.46
C GLN A 50 18.12 8.98 -42.35
N GLN A 51 19.25 8.38 -42.77
CA GLN A 51 20.39 8.04 -41.93
C GLN A 51 21.49 9.07 -42.15
N HIS A 52 22.27 9.38 -41.10
CA HIS A 52 23.68 9.69 -41.28
C HIS A 52 24.51 9.23 -40.07
N VAL A 53 25.82 9.15 -40.25
CA VAL A 53 26.75 8.35 -39.45
C VAL A 53 28.06 9.09 -39.12
N VAL A 54 28.85 8.49 -38.21
CA VAL A 54 30.27 8.72 -37.88
C VAL A 54 30.62 9.81 -36.83
N ASP A 55 31.11 9.31 -35.69
CA ASP A 55 32.23 9.71 -34.81
C ASP A 55 32.75 11.16 -34.75
N THR A 56 33.13 11.61 -33.53
CA THR A 56 34.55 11.73 -33.06
C THR A 56 34.62 12.41 -31.66
N ASN A 57 35.65 12.11 -30.85
CA ASN A 57 35.94 12.78 -29.56
C ASN A 57 36.62 14.16 -29.72
N SER A 58 36.43 15.09 -28.77
CA SER A 58 37.51 15.58 -27.86
C SER A 58 37.28 16.98 -27.22
N GLU A 59 37.46 17.00 -25.90
CA GLU A 59 38.11 18.02 -25.03
C GLU A 59 37.91 19.57 -25.16
N THR A 60 37.58 20.17 -23.99
CA THR A 60 37.81 21.58 -23.56
C THR A 60 36.97 22.69 -24.25
N LYS A 61 36.73 23.88 -23.65
CA LYS A 61 37.51 24.60 -22.61
C LYS A 61 36.69 25.56 -21.71
N GLN A 62 37.01 25.53 -20.41
CA GLN A 62 36.93 26.54 -19.33
C GLN A 62 36.15 27.87 -19.50
N THR A 63 35.23 28.13 -18.54
CA THR A 63 35.13 29.37 -17.71
C THR A 63 34.38 28.99 -16.42
N VAL A 64 34.79 29.23 -15.16
CA VAL A 64 35.54 30.32 -14.48
C VAL A 64 34.75 31.64 -14.48
N THR A 65 34.29 32.22 -13.35
CA THR A 65 34.13 31.83 -11.92
C THR A 65 32.89 32.61 -11.37
N LYS A 66 32.47 32.70 -10.09
CA LYS A 66 33.11 32.71 -8.75
C LYS A 66 32.10 32.36 -7.63
N SER A 67 32.60 31.94 -6.47
CA SER A 67 31.97 32.10 -5.13
C SER A 67 32.69 33.27 -4.39
N PRO A 68 32.29 33.76 -3.19
CA PRO A 68 32.05 33.02 -1.93
C PRO A 68 30.73 33.49 -1.25
N VAL A 69 30.42 33.36 0.05
CA VAL A 69 31.19 32.98 1.25
C VAL A 69 30.34 32.30 2.34
N ILE A 70 31.05 31.78 3.35
CA ILE A 70 30.65 31.10 4.59
C ILE A 70 29.96 32.04 5.61
N VAL A 71 28.95 31.54 6.34
CA VAL A 71 28.83 31.65 7.81
C VAL A 71 28.15 30.39 8.38
N GLU A 72 28.82 29.67 9.27
CA GLU A 72 28.19 28.82 10.31
C GLU A 72 28.34 29.58 11.64
N PRO A 73 27.40 29.44 12.59
CA PRO A 73 27.79 28.75 13.82
C PRO A 73 26.67 27.97 14.53
N THR A 74 26.98 26.74 14.95
CA THR A 74 26.51 26.14 16.21
C THR A 74 27.21 26.86 17.41
N PRO A 75 26.77 26.79 18.71
CA PRO A 75 26.19 25.60 19.35
C PRO A 75 25.26 25.79 20.61
N VAL A 76 24.93 24.67 21.29
CA VAL A 76 24.45 24.46 22.68
C VAL A 76 23.27 25.32 23.23
N SER A 77 22.12 24.69 23.55
CA SER A 77 21.80 24.27 24.94
C SER A 77 20.45 23.55 25.10
N ALA A 78 20.41 22.56 26.00
CA ALA A 78 19.21 22.08 26.71
C ALA A 78 19.25 22.64 28.16
N PRO A 79 18.30 22.34 29.08
CA PRO A 79 17.01 21.64 28.93
C PRO A 79 15.82 22.53 29.39
N ILE A 80 14.60 21.96 29.41
CA ILE A 80 13.67 22.07 30.55
C ILE A 80 12.51 21.06 30.35
N VAL A 81 12.07 20.45 31.45
CA VAL A 81 10.89 19.58 31.50
C VAL A 81 9.62 20.42 31.61
N VAL A 82 8.58 20.07 30.85
CA VAL A 82 7.20 20.34 31.23
C VAL A 82 6.42 19.05 31.01
N ASP A 83 5.91 18.51 32.11
CA ASP A 83 4.94 17.42 32.07
C ASP A 83 3.59 18.01 31.63
N THR A 84 2.94 17.40 30.64
CA THR A 84 1.60 17.83 30.19
C THR A 84 0.85 16.62 29.67
N GLU A 85 0.11 16.03 30.59
CA GLU A 85 -0.96 15.08 30.36
C GLU A 85 -2.05 15.72 29.46
N VAL A 86 -1.91 15.56 28.14
CA VAL A 86 -2.93 16.02 27.20
C VAL A 86 -4.07 14.99 27.18
N GLU A 87 -5.16 15.29 27.88
CA GLU A 87 -6.44 14.59 27.73
C GLU A 87 -6.97 14.75 26.28
N VAL A 88 -6.58 13.85 25.39
CA VAL A 88 -7.15 13.79 24.04
C VAL A 88 -8.53 13.11 24.10
N VAL A 89 -9.53 13.86 24.57
CA VAL A 89 -10.93 13.45 24.53
C VAL A 89 -11.32 13.18 23.07
N SER A 90 -11.62 11.92 22.77
CA SER A 90 -11.95 11.48 21.40
C SER A 90 -12.85 10.25 21.43
N HIS A 91 -13.93 10.28 20.64
CA HIS A 91 -15.01 9.30 20.66
C HIS A 91 -14.68 7.95 19.98
N SER A 92 -13.48 7.40 20.20
CA SER A 92 -13.20 6.01 19.83
C SER A 92 -14.02 5.09 20.73
N THR A 93 -14.91 4.30 20.12
CA THR A 93 -15.70 3.27 20.82
C THR A 93 -15.00 1.90 20.86
N LEU A 94 -13.74 1.85 20.44
CA LEU A 94 -12.90 0.65 20.49
C LEU A 94 -12.21 0.54 21.86
N PRO A 95 -12.11 -0.67 22.45
CA PRO A 95 -11.35 -0.83 23.68
C PRO A 95 -9.86 -0.51 23.48
N THR A 96 -9.25 0.17 24.46
CA THR A 96 -7.80 0.45 24.54
C THR A 96 -6.93 -0.80 24.82
N SER A 97 -7.39 -2.00 24.43
CA SER A 97 -6.57 -3.21 24.49
C SER A 97 -7.03 -4.29 23.53
N ILE A 98 -6.10 -4.95 22.85
CA ILE A 98 -6.39 -5.96 21.83
C ILE A 98 -7.12 -7.18 22.42
N ALA A 99 -6.76 -7.57 23.64
CA ALA A 99 -7.39 -8.65 24.39
C ALA A 99 -8.83 -8.32 24.86
N LYS A 100 -9.20 -7.02 24.88
CA LYS A 100 -10.57 -6.54 25.08
C LYS A 100 -11.31 -6.40 23.74
N LEU A 101 -10.64 -5.98 22.66
CA LEU A 101 -11.23 -5.85 21.32
C LEU A 101 -11.80 -7.19 20.83
N ILE A 102 -11.03 -8.29 20.88
CA ILE A 102 -11.50 -9.61 20.42
C ILE A 102 -12.66 -10.20 21.27
N LYS A 103 -12.95 -9.60 22.43
CA LYS A 103 -14.09 -9.95 23.28
C LYS A 103 -15.31 -9.04 23.04
N ASN A 104 -15.13 -7.87 22.41
CA ASN A 104 -16.16 -6.88 22.16
C ASN A 104 -17.26 -7.39 21.21
N LYS A 105 -18.52 -7.10 21.55
CA LYS A 105 -19.70 -7.54 20.78
C LYS A 105 -19.72 -6.97 19.35
N LYS A 106 -19.60 -5.64 19.19
CA LYS A 106 -19.60 -4.93 17.90
C LYS A 106 -18.46 -5.40 16.97
N PHE A 107 -17.30 -5.72 17.54
CA PHE A 107 -16.19 -6.30 16.78
C PHE A 107 -16.52 -7.71 16.25
N LYS A 108 -17.12 -8.58 17.08
CA LYS A 108 -17.55 -9.92 16.66
C LYS A 108 -18.70 -9.91 15.65
N GLU A 109 -19.61 -8.94 15.75
CA GLU A 109 -20.74 -8.74 14.82
C GLU A 109 -20.30 -8.15 13.46
N THR A 110 -19.09 -7.60 13.37
CA THR A 110 -18.54 -7.09 12.10
C THR A 110 -18.23 -8.27 11.18
N THR A 111 -18.89 -8.37 10.03
CA THR A 111 -18.67 -9.45 9.04
C THR A 111 -17.52 -9.17 8.07
N VAL A 112 -17.19 -7.90 7.82
CA VAL A 112 -16.21 -7.50 6.82
C VAL A 112 -14.78 -7.60 7.37
N SER A 113 -13.98 -8.52 6.83
CA SER A 113 -12.61 -8.79 7.30
C SER A 113 -11.66 -7.58 7.18
N VAL A 114 -11.86 -6.68 6.21
CA VAL A 114 -11.06 -5.44 6.10
C VAL A 114 -11.32 -4.49 7.26
N THR A 115 -12.55 -4.43 7.77
CA THR A 115 -12.94 -3.55 8.87
C THR A 115 -12.35 -4.05 10.18
N LYS A 116 -12.45 -5.36 10.46
CA LYS A 116 -11.78 -5.96 11.62
C LYS A 116 -10.27 -5.77 11.60
N PHE A 117 -9.64 -5.97 10.43
CA PHE A 117 -8.21 -5.78 10.24
C PHE A 117 -7.77 -4.34 10.60
N ILE A 118 -8.50 -3.32 10.13
CA ILE A 118 -8.21 -1.91 10.46
C ILE A 118 -8.48 -1.62 11.96
N GLN A 119 -9.55 -2.17 12.54
CA GLN A 119 -9.85 -2.01 13.98
C GLN A 119 -8.77 -2.66 14.88
N ILE A 120 -8.24 -3.82 14.49
CA ILE A 120 -7.09 -4.46 15.17
C ILE A 120 -5.87 -3.52 15.12
N LEU A 121 -5.53 -3.00 13.93
CA LEU A 121 -4.37 -2.12 13.75
C LEU A 121 -4.49 -0.83 14.56
N SER A 122 -5.66 -0.22 14.59
CA SER A 122 -5.95 0.98 15.40
C SER A 122 -5.73 0.72 16.90
N VAL A 123 -6.21 -0.42 17.41
CA VAL A 123 -6.03 -0.79 18.83
C VAL A 123 -4.59 -1.20 19.16
N LEU A 124 -3.88 -1.89 18.26
CA LEU A 124 -2.46 -2.23 18.47
C LEU A 124 -1.59 -0.95 18.55
N TYR A 125 -1.81 0.01 17.65
CA TYR A 125 -1.14 1.31 17.73
C TYR A 125 -1.50 2.06 19.02
N ALA A 126 -2.75 2.00 19.46
CA ALA A 126 -3.20 2.64 20.70
C ALA A 126 -2.68 1.96 21.98
N GLU A 127 -2.39 0.64 21.97
CA GLU A 127 -1.74 -0.04 23.09
C GLU A 127 -0.26 0.34 23.20
N ASN A 128 0.48 0.40 22.09
CA ASN A 128 1.89 0.79 22.11
C ASN A 128 2.35 1.39 20.76
N PRO A 129 2.34 2.73 20.62
CA PRO A 129 2.78 3.39 19.39
C PRO A 129 4.23 3.09 18.99
N LYS A 130 5.15 2.91 19.96
CA LYS A 130 6.59 2.77 19.70
C LYS A 130 6.96 1.40 19.13
N GLU A 131 6.40 0.34 19.73
CA GLU A 131 6.59 -1.02 19.22
C GLU A 131 5.84 -1.20 17.89
N PHE A 132 4.65 -0.59 17.74
CA PHE A 132 3.95 -0.58 16.46
C PHE A 132 4.78 0.09 15.37
N ASP A 133 5.37 1.26 15.63
CA ASP A 133 6.21 1.99 14.67
C ASP A 133 7.34 1.09 14.16
N SER A 134 8.08 0.49 15.10
CA SER A 134 9.18 -0.44 14.84
C SER A 134 8.73 -1.69 14.07
N ALA A 135 7.58 -2.26 14.42
CA ALA A 135 7.01 -3.44 13.77
C ALA A 135 6.49 -3.18 12.34
N THR A 136 6.30 -1.92 11.91
CA THR A 136 5.71 -1.62 10.59
C THR A 136 6.61 -1.89 9.38
N ASP A 137 7.91 -2.18 9.55
CA ASP A 137 8.82 -2.52 8.44
C ASP A 137 8.52 -3.90 7.79
N ILE A 138 7.53 -4.64 8.30
CA ILE A 138 7.06 -5.88 7.67
C ILE A 138 6.50 -5.63 6.27
N LYS A 139 7.03 -6.38 5.29
CA LYS A 139 6.78 -6.16 3.86
C LYS A 139 6.66 -7.47 3.08
N GLY A 140 5.91 -7.44 1.99
CA GLY A 140 5.81 -8.51 1.02
C GLY A 140 6.89 -8.39 -0.07
N ARG A 141 7.12 -9.48 -0.83
CA ARG A 141 8.18 -9.60 -1.85
C ARG A 141 8.33 -8.43 -2.84
N LYS A 142 7.25 -7.68 -3.11
CA LYS A 142 7.19 -6.52 -4.01
C LYS A 142 6.22 -5.42 -3.52
N ARG A 143 5.84 -5.43 -2.25
CA ARG A 143 4.84 -4.50 -1.68
C ARG A 143 5.17 -4.21 -0.22
N ILE A 144 5.41 -2.95 0.12
CA ILE A 144 5.27 -2.49 1.52
C ILE A 144 3.82 -2.67 1.96
N TYR A 145 3.61 -2.98 3.25
CA TYR A 145 2.26 -3.16 3.80
C TYR A 145 1.75 -1.89 4.47
N PHE A 146 2.64 -1.16 5.15
CA PHE A 146 2.37 0.08 5.87
C PHE A 146 3.18 1.24 5.29
N ALA A 147 2.71 2.46 5.55
CA ALA A 147 3.35 3.71 5.16
C ALA A 147 2.85 4.86 6.03
N LYS A 148 3.56 5.99 6.04
CA LYS A 148 3.05 7.25 6.63
C LYS A 148 2.16 8.04 5.66
N SER A 149 2.04 7.61 4.40
CA SER A 149 1.19 8.25 3.39
C SER A 149 0.54 7.26 2.40
N GLU A 150 -0.57 7.67 1.78
CA GLU A 150 -1.21 6.92 0.70
C GLU A 150 -0.33 6.82 -0.56
N SER A 151 0.31 7.93 -0.93
CA SER A 151 1.14 8.05 -2.14
C SER A 151 2.29 7.04 -2.17
N GLU A 152 2.89 6.76 -1.01
CA GLU A 152 3.97 5.78 -0.84
C GLU A 152 3.49 4.35 -1.15
N LEU A 153 2.31 3.95 -0.65
CA LEU A 153 1.71 2.64 -0.95
C LEU A 153 1.26 2.50 -2.41
N LEU A 154 0.82 3.58 -3.04
CA LEU A 154 0.48 3.61 -4.46
C LEU A 154 1.75 3.55 -5.34
N SER A 155 2.81 4.25 -4.95
CA SER A 155 4.11 4.23 -5.63
C SER A 155 4.75 2.84 -5.61
N ALA A 156 4.56 2.07 -4.53
CA ALA A 156 4.92 0.66 -4.44
C ALA A 156 3.96 -0.28 -5.21
N GLY A 157 2.80 0.19 -5.65
CA GLY A 157 1.90 -0.51 -6.56
C GLY A 157 0.47 0.03 -6.57
N ASN A 158 0.03 0.59 -7.70
CA ASN A 158 -1.30 1.18 -7.88
C ASN A 158 -2.50 0.28 -7.51
N THR A 159 -2.32 -1.05 -7.49
CA THR A 159 -3.37 -2.04 -7.16
C THR A 159 -3.42 -2.41 -5.67
N THR A 160 -2.79 -1.64 -4.77
CA THR A 160 -2.76 -1.92 -3.32
C THR A 160 -4.06 -1.59 -2.57
N LYS A 161 -4.88 -0.67 -3.10
CA LYS A 161 -6.06 -0.07 -2.44
C LYS A 161 -5.76 0.32 -0.98
N PRO A 162 -4.95 1.38 -0.76
CA PRO A 162 -4.65 1.89 0.58
C PRO A 162 -5.91 2.23 1.38
N ARG A 163 -5.81 2.17 2.71
CA ARG A 163 -6.73 2.83 3.63
C ARG A 163 -5.95 3.39 4.82
N HIS A 164 -6.37 4.56 5.29
CA HIS A 164 -5.93 5.13 6.56
C HIS A 164 -6.38 4.24 7.73
N ILE A 165 -5.54 4.05 8.75
CA ILE A 165 -5.92 3.38 9.99
C ILE A 165 -6.37 4.44 11.01
N GLU A 166 -7.62 4.36 11.44
CA GLU A 166 -8.26 5.33 12.35
C GLU A 166 -7.41 5.58 13.62
N HIS A 167 -7.24 6.86 13.99
CA HIS A 167 -6.46 7.33 15.14
C HIS A 167 -4.94 7.04 15.10
N THR A 168 -4.37 6.80 13.92
CA THR A 168 -2.91 6.58 13.72
C THR A 168 -2.36 7.51 12.62
N PRO A 169 -1.03 7.70 12.51
CA PRO A 169 -0.39 8.34 11.36
C PRO A 169 -0.11 7.35 10.20
N TYR A 170 -0.79 6.20 10.16
CA TYR A 170 -0.47 5.08 9.27
C TYR A 170 -1.56 4.79 8.23
N TRP A 171 -1.08 4.42 7.04
CA TRP A 171 -1.86 3.81 5.98
C TRP A 171 -1.49 2.33 5.84
N VAL A 172 -2.43 1.50 5.38
CA VAL A 172 -2.21 0.06 5.12
C VAL A 172 -2.82 -0.37 3.78
N ILE A 173 -2.17 -1.31 3.09
CA ILE A 173 -2.72 -1.90 1.86
C ILE A 173 -3.93 -2.79 2.19
N THR A 174 -5.03 -2.67 1.44
CA THR A 174 -6.25 -3.45 1.72
C THR A 174 -6.65 -4.43 0.62
N ASN A 175 -6.07 -4.34 -0.59
CA ASN A 175 -6.18 -5.34 -1.65
C ASN A 175 -5.34 -6.59 -1.34
N THR A 176 -5.82 -7.36 -0.36
CA THR A 176 -5.19 -8.56 0.20
C THR A 176 -6.29 -9.54 0.62
N ASN A 177 -6.11 -10.85 0.39
CA ASN A 177 -7.07 -11.85 0.88
C ASN A 177 -7.00 -12.00 2.41
N THR A 178 -8.01 -12.65 3.02
CA THR A 178 -8.11 -12.79 4.48
C THR A 178 -6.89 -13.50 5.07
N GLY A 179 -6.38 -14.56 4.44
CA GLY A 179 -5.15 -15.23 4.90
C GLY A 179 -3.94 -14.29 4.94
N ARG A 180 -3.77 -13.41 3.95
CA ARG A 180 -2.72 -12.39 3.95
C ARG A 180 -2.91 -11.35 5.07
N LYS A 181 -4.15 -10.91 5.33
CA LYS A 181 -4.47 -10.00 6.46
C LYS A 181 -4.10 -10.62 7.81
N ARG A 182 -4.45 -11.91 8.01
CA ARG A 182 -4.06 -12.66 9.22
C ARG A 182 -2.54 -12.70 9.36
N ASN A 183 -1.81 -13.15 8.34
CA ASN A 183 -0.35 -13.21 8.39
C ASN A 183 0.33 -11.85 8.67
N ILE A 184 -0.24 -10.74 8.18
CA ILE A 184 0.27 -9.38 8.49
C ILE A 184 0.12 -9.07 9.98
N ILE A 185 -1.05 -9.37 10.58
CA ILE A 185 -1.24 -9.21 12.03
C ILE A 185 -0.37 -10.18 12.83
N THR A 186 -0.21 -11.43 12.37
CA THR A 186 0.67 -12.42 13.00
C THR A 186 2.11 -11.93 13.08
N GLN A 187 2.64 -11.36 11.99
CA GLN A 187 3.98 -10.78 11.94
C GLN A 187 4.08 -9.52 12.82
N LEU A 188 3.15 -8.57 12.65
CA LEU A 188 3.16 -7.30 13.39
C LEU A 188 3.12 -7.53 14.91
N MET A 189 2.26 -8.42 15.38
CA MET A 189 2.14 -8.73 16.81
C MET A 189 3.30 -9.58 17.34
N ALA A 190 3.98 -10.37 16.50
CA ALA A 190 5.18 -11.09 16.91
C ALA A 190 6.35 -10.10 17.14
N GLU A 191 6.55 -9.16 16.22
CA GLU A 191 7.56 -8.10 16.36
C GLU A 191 7.27 -7.18 17.56
N MET A 192 5.99 -6.86 17.83
CA MET A 192 5.55 -6.15 19.04
C MET A 192 5.60 -7.00 20.34
N GLY A 193 6.11 -8.24 20.29
CA GLY A 193 6.34 -9.08 21.48
C GLY A 193 5.10 -9.71 22.14
N TYR A 194 3.95 -9.79 21.46
CA TYR A 194 2.77 -10.45 22.00
C TYR A 194 2.93 -11.99 22.06
N THR A 195 2.20 -12.66 22.95
CA THR A 195 2.29 -14.12 23.11
C THR A 195 1.55 -14.86 21.98
N HIS A 196 2.13 -15.98 21.51
CA HIS A 196 1.58 -16.77 20.39
C HIS A 196 0.08 -17.09 20.54
N ALA A 197 -0.37 -17.48 21.74
CA ALA A 197 -1.78 -17.80 22.00
C ALA A 197 -2.73 -16.59 21.84
N LEU A 198 -2.27 -15.36 22.12
CA LEU A 198 -3.03 -14.13 21.84
C LEU A 198 -2.96 -13.78 20.36
N ILE A 199 -1.79 -13.94 19.72
CA ILE A 199 -1.61 -13.73 18.27
C ILE A 199 -2.55 -14.65 17.47
N ASP A 200 -2.65 -15.92 17.83
CA ASP A 200 -3.59 -16.88 17.23
C ASP A 200 -5.04 -16.41 17.37
N ALA A 201 -5.46 -16.06 18.59
CA ALA A 201 -6.83 -15.62 18.87
C ALA A 201 -7.21 -14.34 18.12
N VAL A 202 -6.29 -13.37 18.01
CA VAL A 202 -6.50 -12.15 17.23
C VAL A 202 -6.50 -12.44 15.72
N SER A 203 -5.55 -13.22 15.22
CA SER A 203 -5.46 -13.59 13.80
C SER A 203 -6.69 -14.38 13.35
N GLN A 204 -7.18 -15.33 14.13
CA GLN A 204 -8.39 -16.11 13.84
C GLN A 204 -9.68 -15.27 13.92
N SER A 205 -9.67 -14.14 14.64
CA SER A 205 -10.85 -13.28 14.77
C SER A 205 -11.21 -12.50 13.50
N ILE A 206 -10.29 -12.40 12.52
CA ILE A 206 -10.46 -11.70 11.23
C ILE A 206 -11.34 -12.50 10.27
#